data_AF-A0A814LD47-F1
#
_entry.id   AF-A0A814LD47-F1
#
_cell.length_a   1.000
_cell.length_b   1.000
_cell.length_c   1.000
_cell.angle_alpha   90.00
_cell.angle_beta   90.00
_cell.angle_gamma   90.00
#
_symmetry.space_group_name_H-M   'P 1'
#
loop_
_entity.id
_entity.type
_entity.pdbx_description
1 polymer ?
#
loop_
_entity_poly.entity_id
_entity_poly.type
_entity_poly.pdbx_seq_one_letter_code
_entity_poly.pdbx_strand_id
1 'polypeptide(L)'
;MSEQCLSIMPNAGPSQILPFLFLGSQEDVMSTKTMLDYQITHIINVSSTCPKAPSIADENDEHFLRIPINDSLNAQLIPYFDQAYNFIEKARLSNGHVFIHSGISRSPALAVAYIMKYMGLSADDAYRQVLT
;
A
#
# COMPACT_ATOMS: atom_id res chain seq x y z
N MET A 1 8.04 -22.91 -20.67
CA MET A 1 8.62 -22.47 -19.38
C MET A 1 8.90 -20.98 -19.53
N SER A 2 7.83 -20.18 -19.51
CA SER A 2 7.46 -19.30 -18.38
C SER A 2 8.44 -18.15 -18.17
N GLU A 3 8.57 -17.33 -19.21
CA GLU A 3 8.92 -15.92 -19.09
C GLU A 3 7.68 -15.12 -19.48
N GLN A 4 6.79 -14.88 -18.53
CA GLN A 4 5.95 -13.69 -18.61
C GLN A 4 6.66 -12.64 -17.75
N CYS A 5 7.57 -11.91 -18.39
CA CYS A 5 7.91 -10.56 -17.98
C CYS A 5 6.58 -9.83 -17.77
N LEU A 6 6.25 -9.50 -16.52
CA LEU A 6 5.19 -8.56 -16.23
C LEU A 6 5.54 -7.30 -17.03
N SER A 7 4.79 -7.09 -18.11
CA SER A 7 4.81 -5.85 -18.87
C SER A 7 4.52 -4.74 -17.87
N ILE A 8 5.56 -4.01 -17.49
CA ILE A 8 5.46 -2.71 -16.86
C ILE A 8 4.66 -1.88 -17.87
N MET A 9 3.36 -1.70 -17.64
CA MET A 9 2.59 -0.69 -18.35
C MET A 9 2.91 0.64 -17.65
N PRO A 10 3.73 1.52 -18.26
CA PRO A 10 4.01 2.82 -17.68
C PRO A 10 2.82 3.73 -18.05
N ASN A 11 1.70 3.60 -17.32
CA ASN A 11 0.60 4.59 -17.25
C ASN A 11 -0.69 4.09 -16.57
N ALA A 12 -0.76 2.86 -16.06
CA ALA A 12 -1.89 2.49 -15.22
C ALA A 12 -1.64 3.12 -13.84
N GLY A 13 -2.49 4.06 -13.43
CA GLY A 13 -2.45 4.63 -12.09
C GLY A 13 -2.63 3.55 -11.00
N PRO A 14 -2.92 3.97 -9.76
CA PRO A 14 -3.04 3.07 -8.64
C PRO A 14 -3.96 1.86 -8.88
N SER A 15 -3.52 0.67 -8.48
CA SER A 15 -4.34 -0.52 -8.47
C SER A 15 -5.29 -0.50 -7.27
N GLN A 16 -6.59 -0.54 -7.52
CA GLN A 16 -7.61 -0.59 -6.48
C GLN A 16 -7.83 -2.05 -6.03
N ILE A 17 -7.48 -2.36 -4.78
CA ILE A 17 -7.61 -3.70 -4.20
C ILE A 17 -8.97 -3.87 -3.50
N LEU A 18 -9.41 -2.83 -2.80
CA LEU A 18 -10.72 -2.71 -2.17
C LEU A 18 -11.25 -1.29 -2.42
N PRO A 19 -12.55 -1.01 -2.18
CA PRO A 19 -13.13 0.33 -2.29
C PRO A 19 -12.32 1.44 -1.60
N PHE A 20 -11.63 1.11 -0.51
CA PHE A 20 -10.85 2.04 0.31
C PHE A 20 -9.34 1.74 0.33
N LEU A 21 -8.85 0.72 -0.40
CA LEU A 21 -7.45 0.28 -0.32
C LEU A 21 -6.82 0.23 -1.72
N PHE A 22 -5.76 1.02 -1.89
CA PHE A 22 -5.06 1.21 -3.15
C PHE A 22 -3.59 0.85 -3.01
N LEU A 23 -3.03 0.31 -4.07
CA LEU A 23 -1.62 -0.01 -4.21
C LEU A 23 -1.03 0.83 -5.35
N GLY A 24 0.13 1.43 -5.16
CA GLY A 24 0.79 2.12 -6.27
C GLY A 24 2.26 2.39 -6.05
N SER A 25 2.81 3.16 -7.00
CA SER A 25 4.23 3.52 -7.07
C SER A 25 4.53 4.80 -6.30
N GLN A 26 5.82 5.14 -6.22
CA GLN A 26 6.24 6.45 -5.71
C GLN A 26 5.79 7.58 -6.65
N GLU A 27 5.69 7.35 -7.95
CA GLU A 27 5.25 8.37 -8.90
C GLU A 27 3.79 8.75 -8.66
N ASP A 28 2.95 7.74 -8.39
CA ASP A 28 1.54 7.93 -8.05
C ASP A 28 1.37 8.77 -6.79
N VAL A 29 2.10 8.45 -5.72
CA VAL A 29 1.97 9.14 -4.43
C VAL A 29 2.48 10.59 -4.49
N MET A 30 3.42 10.88 -5.39
CA MET A 30 3.94 12.24 -5.61
C MET A 30 3.03 13.08 -6.51
N SER A 31 2.10 12.46 -7.24
CA SER A 31 1.11 13.14 -8.07
C SER A 31 -0.08 13.59 -7.24
N THR A 32 -0.15 14.90 -6.94
CA THR A 32 -1.31 15.49 -6.25
C THR A 32 -2.62 15.22 -6.99
N LYS A 33 -2.59 15.21 -8.33
CA LYS A 33 -3.75 14.86 -9.15
C LYS A 33 -4.22 13.44 -8.87
N THR A 34 -3.30 12.48 -8.82
CA THR A 34 -3.63 11.07 -8.51
C THR A 34 -4.19 10.95 -7.11
N MET A 35 -3.57 11.60 -6.11
CA MET A 35 -4.09 11.58 -4.74
C MET A 35 -5.51 12.16 -4.63
N LEU A 36 -5.83 13.21 -5.38
CA LEU A 36 -7.16 13.80 -5.44
C LEU A 36 -8.18 12.94 -6.21
N ASP A 37 -7.81 12.43 -7.39
CA ASP A 37 -8.70 11.65 -8.25
C ASP A 37 -9.19 10.37 -7.54
N TYR A 38 -8.33 9.75 -6.74
CA TYR A 38 -8.65 8.55 -5.95
C TYR A 38 -9.07 8.87 -4.51
N GLN A 39 -9.18 10.15 -4.16
CA GLN A 39 -9.58 10.63 -2.83
C GLN A 39 -8.74 10.03 -1.70
N ILE A 40 -7.43 9.88 -1.92
CA ILE A 40 -6.50 9.30 -0.95
C ILE A 40 -6.40 10.24 0.26
N THR A 41 -6.65 9.66 1.43
CA THR A 41 -6.62 10.38 2.72
C THR A 41 -5.51 9.88 3.62
N HIS A 42 -5.06 8.63 3.44
CA HIS A 42 -4.07 8.00 4.29
C HIS A 42 -3.01 7.32 3.44
N ILE A 43 -1.74 7.37 3.86
CA ILE A 43 -0.63 6.79 3.12
C ILE A 43 0.17 5.86 4.03
N ILE A 44 0.45 4.65 3.54
CA ILE A 44 1.45 3.75 4.11
C ILE A 44 2.65 3.71 3.17
N ASN A 45 3.80 4.19 3.66
CA ASN A 45 5.07 4.14 2.97
C ASN A 45 5.92 3.00 3.55
N VAL A 46 6.11 1.92 2.79
CA VAL A 46 6.90 0.75 3.21
C VAL A 46 8.37 0.90 2.80
N SER A 47 8.98 2.06 3.07
CA SER A 47 10.39 2.33 2.79
C SER A 47 11.04 3.23 3.84
N SER A 48 12.36 3.16 3.93
CA SER A 48 13.14 4.00 4.84
C SER A 48 13.48 5.38 4.29
N THR A 49 13.53 5.54 2.96
CA THR A 49 14.17 6.71 2.31
C THR A 49 13.25 7.50 1.39
N CYS A 50 12.12 6.95 0.95
CA CYS A 50 11.21 7.68 0.06
C CYS A 50 10.57 8.85 0.81
N PRO A 51 10.46 10.04 0.19
CA PRO A 51 9.88 11.22 0.84
C PRO A 51 8.40 11.01 1.21
N LYS A 52 7.90 11.83 2.16
CA LYS A 52 6.47 11.93 2.46
C LYS A 52 5.77 12.62 1.28
N ALA A 53 4.57 12.17 0.95
CA ALA A 53 3.79 12.76 -0.13
C ALA A 53 3.45 14.23 0.18
N PRO A 54 3.58 15.15 -0.79
CA PRO A 54 3.23 16.57 -0.58
C PRO A 54 1.75 16.78 -0.23
N SER A 55 0.88 15.86 -0.64
CA SER A 55 -0.57 15.89 -0.42
C SER A 55 -0.98 15.68 1.04
N ILE A 56 -0.12 15.09 1.87
CA ILE A 56 -0.39 14.85 3.29
C ILE A 56 0.56 15.70 4.12
N ALA A 57 0.11 16.93 4.38
CA ALA A 57 0.73 17.86 5.32
C ALA A 57 0.09 17.70 6.69
N ASP A 58 0.25 16.52 7.28
CA ASP A 58 -0.22 16.27 8.65
C ASP A 58 0.97 16.35 9.61
N GLU A 59 0.90 17.29 10.56
CA GLU A 59 1.91 17.51 11.60
C GLU A 59 1.89 16.38 12.64
N ASN A 60 0.77 15.68 12.79
CA ASN A 60 0.57 14.65 13.82
C ASN A 60 0.73 13.22 13.29
N ASP A 61 1.09 13.04 12.02
CA ASP A 61 1.21 11.74 11.34
C ASP A 61 -0.04 10.84 11.45
N GLU A 62 -1.22 11.41 11.69
CA GLU A 62 -2.47 10.63 11.77
C GLU A 62 -2.79 9.98 10.41
N HIS A 63 -2.50 10.71 9.34
CA HIS A 63 -2.77 10.28 7.96
C HIS A 63 -1.56 9.63 7.26
N PHE A 64 -0.44 9.42 7.96
CA PHE A 64 0.78 8.88 7.37
C PHE A 64 1.47 7.85 8.26
N LEU A 65 1.65 6.64 7.73
CA LEU A 65 2.41 5.58 8.37
C LEU A 65 3.67 5.26 7.56
N ARG A 66 4.84 5.38 8.17
CA ARG A 66 6.08 4.83 7.63
C ARG A 66 6.41 3.49 8.27
N ILE A 67 6.66 2.50 7.42
CA ILE A 67 7.25 1.20 7.80
C ILE A 67 8.69 1.20 7.24
N PRO A 68 9.71 1.52 8.07
CA PRO A 68 11.08 1.79 7.62
C PRO A 68 11.85 0.48 7.38
N ILE A 69 11.48 -0.20 6.29
CA ILE A 69 12.13 -1.45 5.88
C ILE A 69 13.07 -1.17 4.72
N ASN A 70 14.33 -1.57 4.86
CA ASN A 70 15.33 -1.53 3.78
C ASN A 70 15.14 -2.70 2.82
N ASP A 71 15.51 -2.52 1.55
CA ASP A 71 15.57 -3.63 0.58
C ASP A 71 16.77 -4.52 0.92
N SER A 72 16.57 -5.43 1.87
CA SER A 72 17.53 -6.46 2.23
C SER A 72 16.83 -7.80 2.38
N LEU A 73 17.52 -8.90 2.13
CA LEU A 73 16.95 -10.25 2.28
C LEU A 73 16.50 -10.56 3.71
N ASN A 74 16.99 -9.80 4.70
CA ASN A 74 16.66 -9.95 6.11
C ASN A 74 15.53 -9.02 6.57
N ALA A 75 14.97 -8.22 5.66
CA ALA A 75 13.85 -7.34 5.94
C ALA A 75 12.63 -8.13 6.39
N GLN A 76 12.11 -7.84 7.59
CA GLN A 76 10.91 -8.49 8.11
C GLN A 76 9.74 -7.51 8.14
N LEU A 77 8.69 -7.85 7.39
CA LEU A 77 7.43 -7.10 7.36
C LEU A 77 6.47 -7.52 8.49
N ILE A 78 6.60 -8.76 8.97
CA ILE A 78 5.74 -9.37 10.00
C ILE A 78 5.56 -8.48 11.25
N PRO A 79 6.62 -7.88 11.82
CA PRO A 79 6.48 -7.05 13.02
C PRO A 79 5.57 -5.82 12.84
N TYR A 80 5.37 -5.39 11.59
CA TYR A 80 4.58 -4.20 11.25
C TYR A 80 3.14 -4.51 10.87
N PHE A 81 2.76 -5.79 10.76
CA PHE A 81 1.42 -6.18 10.29
C PHE A 81 0.31 -5.66 11.19
N ASP A 82 0.43 -5.77 12.52
CA ASP A 82 -0.62 -5.28 13.42
C ASP A 82 -0.72 -3.75 13.39
N GLN A 83 0.41 -3.04 13.28
CA GLN A 83 0.42 -1.59 13.15
C GLN A 83 -0.25 -1.15 11.85
N ALA A 84 0.13 -1.75 10.71
CA ALA A 84 -0.46 -1.44 9.42
C ALA A 84 -1.95 -1.80 9.37
N TYR A 85 -2.33 -2.96 9.90
CA TYR A 85 -3.74 -3.37 9.96
C TYR A 85 -4.59 -2.37 10.73
N ASN A 86 -4.14 -1.96 11.92
CA ASN A 86 -4.86 -0.98 12.73
C ASN A 86 -4.95 0.39 12.06
N PHE A 87 -3.90 0.81 11.34
CA PHE A 87 -3.91 2.04 10.56
C PHE A 87 -4.95 1.99 9.43
N ILE A 88 -4.98 0.88 8.67
CA ILE A 88 -5.96 0.69 7.59
C ILE A 88 -7.39 0.66 8.15
N GLU A 89 -7.63 -0.07 9.24
CA GLU A 89 -8.96 -0.17 9.85
C GLU A 89 -9.46 1.17 10.40
N LYS A 90 -8.60 1.95 11.04
CA LYS A 90 -8.96 3.31 11.50
C LYS A 90 -9.37 4.20 10.34
N ALA A 91 -8.58 4.22 9.27
CA ALA A 91 -8.91 4.98 8.07
C ALA A 91 -10.25 4.51 7.48
N ARG A 92 -10.43 3.20 7.29
CA ARG A 92 -11.65 2.60 6.75
C ARG A 92 -12.89 2.95 7.56
N LEU A 93 -12.83 2.85 8.88
CA LEU A 93 -13.95 3.17 9.78
C LEU A 93 -14.31 4.66 9.76
N SER A 94 -13.38 5.51 9.38
CA SER A 94 -13.58 6.96 9.17
C SER A 94 -13.90 7.33 7.72
N ASN A 95 -14.26 6.36 6.87
CA ASN A 95 -14.49 6.53 5.42
C ASN A 95 -13.29 7.11 4.65
N GLY A 96 -12.08 6.87 5.14
CA GLY A 96 -10.84 7.24 4.48
C GLY A 96 -10.38 6.20 3.46
N HIS A 97 -9.72 6.67 2.40
CA HIS A 97 -9.01 5.83 1.44
C HIS A 97 -7.51 5.76 1.78
N VAL A 98 -6.98 4.54 1.79
CA VAL A 98 -5.60 4.22 2.14
C VAL A 98 -4.81 3.84 0.90
N PHE A 99 -3.63 4.42 0.77
CA PHE A 99 -2.68 4.17 -0.29
C PHE A 99 -1.42 3.50 0.25
N ILE A 100 -1.14 2.28 -0.18
CA ILE A 100 0.09 1.58 0.17
C ILE A 100 1.06 1.70 -1.00
N HIS A 101 2.26 2.21 -0.72
CA HIS A 101 3.34 2.25 -1.70
C HIS A 101 4.67 1.80 -1.09
N SER A 102 5.48 1.16 -1.96
CA SER A 102 6.94 0.94 -1.85
C SER A 102 7.34 -0.42 -2.41
N GLY A 103 8.23 -0.38 -3.41
CA GLY A 103 8.82 -1.57 -4.04
C GLY A 103 7.79 -2.46 -4.73
N ILE A 104 8.28 -3.46 -5.46
CA ILE A 104 7.44 -4.39 -6.22
C ILE A 104 6.88 -5.53 -5.33
N SER A 105 7.52 -5.78 -4.17
CA SER A 105 7.22 -6.96 -3.35
C SER A 105 6.61 -6.65 -1.99
N ARG A 106 7.07 -5.59 -1.30
CA ARG A 106 6.65 -5.30 0.07
C ARG A 106 5.25 -4.73 0.17
N SER A 107 4.89 -3.77 -0.70
CA SER A 107 3.55 -3.19 -0.67
C SER A 107 2.47 -4.22 -1.04
N PRO A 108 2.61 -5.11 -2.06
CA PRO A 108 1.64 -6.18 -2.27
C PRO A 108 1.60 -7.17 -1.10
N ALA A 109 2.74 -7.55 -0.53
CA ALA A 109 2.77 -8.46 0.62
C ALA A 109 2.00 -7.90 1.83
N LEU A 110 2.11 -6.59 2.09
CA LEU A 110 1.34 -5.93 3.14
C LEU A 110 -0.16 -5.93 2.83
N ALA A 111 -0.54 -5.65 1.58
CA ALA A 111 -1.93 -5.71 1.14
C ALA A 111 -2.51 -7.12 1.27
N VAL A 112 -1.78 -8.16 0.84
CA VAL A 112 -2.19 -9.57 0.99
C VAL A 112 -2.40 -9.92 2.45
N ALA A 113 -1.46 -9.56 3.34
CA ALA A 113 -1.59 -9.81 4.77
C ALA A 113 -2.83 -9.13 5.38
N TYR A 114 -3.13 -7.90 4.94
CA TYR A 114 -4.35 -7.21 5.35
C TYR A 114 -5.61 -7.95 4.87
N ILE A 115 -5.68 -8.34 3.58
CA ILE A 115 -6.83 -9.06 3.01
C ILE A 115 -7.08 -10.39 3.72
N MET A 116 -6.02 -11.17 3.99
CA MET A 116 -6.12 -12.43 4.74
C MET A 116 -6.82 -12.21 6.09
N LYS A 117 -6.39 -11.20 6.85
CA LYS A 117 -6.94 -10.93 8.18
C LYS A 117 -8.33 -10.29 8.13
N TYR A 118 -8.55 -9.36 7.20
CA TYR A 118 -9.81 -8.61 7.06
C TYR A 118 -10.96 -9.49 6.54
N MET A 119 -10.69 -10.38 5.58
CA MET A 119 -11.70 -11.22 4.92
C MET A 119 -11.66 -12.69 5.37
N GLY A 120 -10.70 -13.09 6.21
CA GLY A 120 -10.52 -14.49 6.62
C GLY A 120 -10.07 -15.41 5.47
N LEU A 121 -9.37 -14.85 4.47
CA LEU A 121 -8.93 -15.58 3.29
C LEU A 121 -7.61 -16.32 3.52
N SER A 122 -7.41 -17.42 2.77
CA SER A 122 -6.11 -18.07 2.67
C SER A 122 -5.09 -17.15 1.98
N ALA A 123 -3.80 -17.44 2.14
CA ALA A 123 -2.76 -16.67 1.47
C ALA A 123 -2.89 -16.71 -0.06
N ASP A 124 -3.30 -17.86 -0.64
CA ASP A 124 -3.48 -18.01 -2.09
C ASP A 124 -4.67 -17.17 -2.60
N ASP A 125 -5.80 -17.23 -1.89
CA ASP A 125 -7.00 -16.47 -2.26
C ASP A 125 -6.77 -14.96 -2.15
N ALA A 126 -6.13 -14.53 -1.05
CA ALA A 126 -5.78 -13.13 -0.85
C ALA A 126 -4.76 -12.63 -1.89
N TYR A 127 -3.77 -13.47 -2.25
CA TYR A 127 -2.79 -13.16 -3.29
C TYR A 127 -3.47 -12.94 -4.64
N ARG A 128 -4.39 -13.83 -5.03
CA ARG A 128 -5.17 -13.69 -6.26
C ARG A 128 -5.91 -12.36 -6.26
N GLN A 129 -6.60 -12.01 -5.17
CA GLN A 129 -7.36 -10.77 -5.08
C GLN A 129 -6.51 -9.50 -5.22
N VAL A 130 -5.26 -9.51 -4.75
CA VAL A 130 -4.37 -8.33 -4.81
C VAL A 130 -3.71 -8.15 -6.19
N LEU A 131 -3.54 -9.24 -6.95
CA LEU A 131 -2.72 -9.26 -8.17
C LEU A 131 -3.50 -9.62 -9.43
N THR A 132 -4.83 -9.43 -9.42
CA THR A 132 -5.67 -9.54 -10.62
C THR A 132 -5.74 -8.20 -11.36
#